data_AF-A0A1F3VTC1-F1
#
_entry.id   AF-A0A1F3VTC1-F1
#
_cell.length_a   1.000
_cell.length_b   1.000
_cell.length_c   1.000
_cell.angle_alpha   90.00
_cell.angle_beta   90.00
_cell.angle_gamma   90.00
#
_symmetry.space_group_name_H-M   'P 1'
#
loop_
_entity.id
_entity.type
_entity.pdbx_description
1 polymer ?
#
loop_
_entity_poly.entity_id
_entity_poly.type
_entity_poly.pdbx_seq_one_letter_code
_entity_poly.pdbx_strand_id
1 'polypeptide(L)'
;MTKQRQIILNILRSLHSHPTADDLYMLARKEMPNISLGTVYRNLNLLAEKGDIIAIQHAGQRKRFDGNHNPHYHFKCLSCGGVYDLPIDRDLQLSSIAPRGSEHHIEG
;
A
#
# COMPACT_ATOMS: atom_id res chain seq x y z
N MET A 1 -18.94 8.02 -3.95
CA MET A 1 -18.28 6.70 -3.74
C MET A 1 -19.32 5.60 -3.91
N THR A 2 -19.03 4.44 -4.53
CA THR A 2 -20.01 3.32 -4.59
C THR A 2 -19.81 2.36 -3.41
N LYS A 3 -20.82 1.54 -3.07
CA LYS A 3 -20.71 0.56 -1.97
C LYS A 3 -19.55 -0.43 -2.17
N GLN A 4 -19.39 -0.97 -3.39
CA GLN A 4 -18.27 -1.86 -3.71
C GLN A 4 -16.92 -1.17 -3.53
N ARG A 5 -16.79 0.08 -3.98
CA ARG A 5 -15.54 0.84 -3.85
C ARG A 5 -15.19 1.12 -2.40
N GLN A 6 -16.21 1.44 -1.59
CA GLN A 6 -16.01 1.65 -0.16
C GLN A 6 -15.52 0.38 0.54
N ILE A 7 -16.10 -0.78 0.22
CA ILE A 7 -15.67 -2.05 0.80
C ILE A 7 -14.22 -2.36 0.41
N ILE A 8 -13.86 -2.22 -0.87
CA ILE A 8 -12.49 -2.43 -1.34
C ILE A 8 -11.50 -1.51 -0.62
N LEU A 9 -11.85 -0.23 -0.47
CA LEU A 9 -11.03 0.75 0.24
C LEU A 9 -10.86 0.38 1.72
N ASN A 10 -11.93 -0.05 2.39
CA ASN A 10 -11.90 -0.46 3.79
C ASN A 10 -11.03 -1.71 4.00
N ILE A 11 -11.16 -2.71 3.12
CA ILE A 11 -10.31 -3.90 3.14
C ILE A 11 -8.85 -3.50 2.97
N LEU A 12 -8.53 -2.65 1.99
CA LEU A 12 -7.16 -2.22 1.77
C LEU A 12 -6.60 -1.46 2.98
N ARG A 13 -7.38 -0.56 3.58
CA ARG A 13 -6.97 0.22 4.77
C ARG A 13 -6.87 -0.58 6.06
N SER A 14 -7.46 -1.77 6.13
CA SER A 14 -7.30 -2.64 7.30
C SER A 14 -6.01 -3.46 7.26
N LEU A 15 -5.31 -3.48 6.12
CA LEU A 15 -4.05 -4.19 5.93
C LEU A 15 -2.86 -3.25 6.20
N HIS A 16 -1.82 -3.80 6.82
CA HIS A 16 -0.55 -3.10 7.11
C HIS A 16 0.55 -3.51 6.11
N SER A 17 0.12 -3.85 4.90
CA SER A 17 0.95 -4.40 3.82
C SER A 17 0.39 -3.90 2.49
N HIS A 18 1.15 -4.05 1.41
CA HIS A 18 0.72 -3.62 0.07
C HIS A 18 0.22 -4.80 -0.78
N PRO A 19 -1.04 -5.23 -0.66
CA PRO A 19 -1.57 -6.37 -1.41
C PRO A 19 -1.61 -6.09 -2.91
N THR A 20 -1.63 -7.17 -3.69
CA THR A 20 -2.01 -7.12 -5.10
C THR A 20 -3.53 -7.05 -5.27
N ALA A 21 -3.99 -6.77 -6.48
CA ALA A 21 -5.43 -6.83 -6.79
C ALA A 21 -6.01 -8.25 -6.60
N ASP A 22 -5.23 -9.30 -6.90
CA ASP A 22 -5.62 -10.69 -6.66
C ASP A 22 -5.83 -10.98 -5.17
N ASP A 23 -4.92 -10.49 -4.31
CA ASP A 23 -5.03 -10.65 -2.86
C ASP A 23 -6.30 -9.96 -2.33
N LEU A 24 -6.53 -8.70 -2.76
CA LEU A 24 -7.73 -7.95 -2.40
C LEU A 24 -9.01 -8.58 -2.94
N TYR A 25 -8.95 -9.22 -4.12
CA TYR A 25 -10.08 -9.96 -4.66
C TYR A 25 -10.44 -11.18 -3.79
N MET A 26 -9.45 -11.93 -3.33
CA MET A 26 -9.67 -13.07 -2.43
C MET A 26 -10.32 -12.64 -1.11
N LEU A 27 -9.94 -11.47 -0.58
CA LEU A 27 -10.56 -10.89 0.61
C LEU A 27 -11.96 -10.35 0.31
N ALA A 28 -12.11 -9.57 -0.76
CA ALA A 28 -13.37 -8.94 -1.14
C ALA A 28 -14.47 -9.96 -1.44
N ARG A 29 -14.13 -11.15 -1.95
CA ARG A 29 -15.12 -12.22 -2.18
C ARG A 29 -15.75 -12.78 -0.90
N LYS A 30 -15.10 -12.60 0.26
CA LYS A 30 -15.69 -13.00 1.55
C LYS A 30 -16.88 -12.11 1.92
N GLU A 31 -16.84 -10.83 1.54
CA GLU A 31 -17.92 -9.86 1.81
C GLU A 31 -18.86 -9.66 0.60
N MET A 32 -18.34 -9.81 -0.62
CA MET A 32 -19.06 -9.64 -1.87
C MET A 32 -18.84 -10.87 -2.78
N PRO A 33 -19.55 -12.00 -2.54
CA PRO A 33 -19.28 -13.27 -3.23
C PRO A 33 -19.32 -13.21 -4.76
N ASN A 34 -20.11 -12.29 -5.32
CA ASN A 34 -20.33 -12.09 -6.76
C ASN A 34 -19.40 -11.03 -7.39
N ILE A 35 -18.47 -10.43 -6.63
CA ILE A 35 -17.52 -9.47 -7.22
C ILE A 35 -16.58 -10.20 -8.19
N SER A 36 -16.29 -9.57 -9.33
CA SER A 36 -15.29 -10.05 -10.26
C SER A 36 -13.91 -9.42 -10.00
N LEU A 37 -12.84 -10.14 -10.34
CA LEU A 37 -11.48 -9.59 -10.28
C LEU A 37 -11.34 -8.29 -11.09
N GLY A 38 -11.93 -8.22 -12.29
CA GLY A 38 -11.96 -7.01 -13.10
C GLY A 38 -12.65 -5.81 -12.41
N THR A 39 -13.65 -6.06 -11.56
CA THR A 39 -14.29 -5.00 -10.77
C THR A 39 -13.38 -4.50 -9.65
N VAL A 40 -12.57 -5.39 -9.05
CA VAL A 40 -11.55 -5.00 -8.05
C VAL A 40 -10.50 -4.11 -8.70
N TYR A 41 -9.91 -4.53 -9.82
CA TYR A 41 -8.95 -3.74 -10.59
C TYR A 41 -9.47 -2.36 -10.96
N ARG A 42 -10.68 -2.28 -11.55
CA ARG A 42 -11.29 -1.00 -11.95
C ARG A 42 -11.46 -0.04 -10.77
N ASN A 43 -11.88 -0.55 -9.62
CA ASN A 43 -12.05 0.29 -8.44
C ASN A 43 -10.71 0.74 -7.84
N LEU A 44 -9.70 -0.13 -7.79
CA LEU A 44 -8.36 0.23 -7.31
C LEU A 44 -7.70 1.28 -8.20
N ASN A 45 -7.78 1.13 -9.52
CA ASN A 45 -7.26 2.14 -10.44
C ASN A 45 -7.97 3.48 -10.24
N LEU A 46 -9.31 3.49 -10.14
CA LEU A 46 -10.06 4.73 -9.91
C LEU A 46 -9.78 5.38 -8.55
N LEU A 47 -9.54 4.59 -7.50
CA LEU A 47 -9.13 5.10 -6.20
C LEU A 47 -7.72 5.74 -6.28
N ALA A 48 -6.79 5.09 -6.98
CA ALA A 48 -5.45 5.61 -7.18
C ALA A 48 -5.45 6.89 -8.03
N GLU A 49 -6.22 6.93 -9.11
CA GLU A 49 -6.42 8.12 -9.95
C GLU A 49 -6.98 9.32 -9.16
N LYS A 50 -7.75 9.05 -8.10
CA LYS A 50 -8.33 10.07 -7.22
C LYS A 50 -7.42 10.47 -6.06
N GLY A 51 -6.29 9.78 -5.86
CA GLY A 51 -5.40 9.98 -4.72
C GLY A 51 -5.93 9.41 -3.40
N ASP A 52 -6.98 8.57 -3.43
CA ASP A 52 -7.53 7.94 -2.22
C ASP A 52 -6.59 6.86 -1.65
N ILE A 53 -5.74 6.28 -2.51
CA ILE A 53 -4.78 5.20 -2.27
C ILE A 53 -3.54 5.41 -3.16
N ILE A 54 -2.42 4.73 -2.86
CA ILE A 54 -1.21 4.76 -3.69
C ILE A 54 -1.08 3.44 -4.47
N ALA A 55 -0.70 3.53 -5.74
CA ALA A 55 -0.35 2.38 -6.56
C ALA A 55 1.18 2.26 -6.68
N ILE A 56 1.72 1.12 -6.28
CA ILE A 56 3.16 0.82 -6.29
C ILE A 56 3.43 -0.19 -7.41
N GLN A 57 4.24 0.21 -8.39
CA GLN A 57 4.62 -0.64 -9.51
C GLN A 57 6.11 -0.47 -9.81
N HIS A 58 6.91 -1.48 -9.50
CA HIS A 58 8.29 -1.58 -9.95
C HIS A 58 8.38 -2.44 -11.23
N ALA A 59 9.39 -2.17 -12.05
CA ALA A 59 9.64 -2.93 -13.28
C ALA A 59 9.77 -4.43 -12.96
N GLY A 60 9.02 -5.26 -13.70
CA GLY A 60 9.01 -6.72 -13.53
C GLY A 60 8.26 -7.23 -12.30
N GLN A 61 7.65 -6.36 -11.49
CA GLN A 61 6.87 -6.76 -10.31
C GLN A 61 5.37 -6.53 -10.52
N ARG A 62 4.55 -7.31 -9.80
CA ARG A 62 3.09 -7.13 -9.79
C ARG A 62 2.73 -5.80 -9.15
N LYS A 63 1.67 -5.17 -9.67
CA LYS A 63 1.10 -3.94 -9.11
C LYS A 63 0.60 -4.20 -7.69
N ARG A 64 1.02 -3.37 -6.76
CA ARG A 64 0.58 -3.37 -5.36
C ARG A 64 -0.13 -2.07 -5.03
N PHE A 65 -0.93 -2.10 -3.98
CA PHE A 65 -1.74 -0.96 -3.56
C PHE A 65 -1.53 -0.69 -2.08
N ASP A 66 -1.52 0.58 -1.71
CA ASP A 66 -1.36 1.08 -0.36
C ASP A 66 -2.59 1.89 0.03
N GLY A 67 -3.25 1.50 1.14
CA GLY A 67 -4.47 2.14 1.62
C GLY A 67 -4.24 3.48 2.31
N ASN A 68 -2.99 3.81 2.63
CA ASN A 68 -2.61 4.98 3.38
C ASN A 68 -1.94 6.01 2.46
N HIS A 69 -2.47 7.24 2.46
CA HIS A 69 -1.84 8.38 1.78
C HIS A 69 -0.85 9.12 2.67
N ASN A 70 -0.85 8.84 3.98
CA ASN A 70 0.13 9.44 4.88
C ASN A 70 1.49 8.78 4.68
N PRO A 71 2.56 9.57 4.58
CA PRO A 71 3.89 9.03 4.38
C PRO A 71 4.29 8.14 5.56
N HIS A 72 4.62 6.87 5.29
CA HIS A 72 5.15 5.93 6.27
C HIS A 72 6.36 5.21 5.69
N TYR A 73 7.19 4.64 6.56
CA TYR A 73 8.36 3.85 6.14
C TYR A 73 7.97 2.39 5.94
N HIS A 74 8.59 1.72 4.97
CA HIS A 74 8.34 0.32 4.67
C HIS A 74 9.61 -0.51 4.90
N PHE A 75 9.45 -1.77 5.30
CA PHE A 75 10.53 -2.76 5.21
C PHE A 75 10.13 -3.95 4.34
N LYS A 76 11.10 -4.49 3.61
CA LYS A 76 10.92 -5.64 2.71
C LYS A 76 11.55 -6.89 3.34
N CYS A 77 10.77 -7.95 3.51
CA CYS A 77 11.31 -9.24 3.88
C CYS A 77 12.04 -9.87 2.69
N LEU A 78 13.34 -10.15 2.86
CA LEU A 78 14.16 -10.77 1.81
C LEU A 78 13.86 -12.26 1.61
N SER A 79 13.21 -12.90 2.59
CA SER A 79 12.86 -14.32 2.53
C SER A 79 11.54 -14.58 1.80
N CYS A 80 10.49 -13.79 2.07
CA CYS A 80 9.16 -13.99 1.46
C CYS A 80 8.77 -12.93 0.43
N GLY A 81 9.53 -11.83 0.32
CA GLY A 81 9.22 -10.70 -0.57
C GLY A 81 8.05 -9.82 -0.10
N GLY A 82 7.51 -10.06 1.10
CA GLY A 82 6.47 -9.24 1.71
C GLY A 82 6.98 -7.84 2.07
N VAL A 83 6.10 -6.85 1.96
CA VAL A 83 6.36 -5.46 2.36
C VAL A 83 5.42 -5.12 3.50
N TYR A 84 5.97 -4.53 4.55
CA TYR A 84 5.27 -4.25 5.80
C TYR A 84 5.55 -2.81 6.23
N ASP A 85 4.57 -2.20 6.88
CA ASP A 85 4.65 -0.82 7.34
C ASP A 85 5.41 -0.74 8.68
N LEU A 86 6.29 0.25 8.81
CA LEU A 86 6.93 0.60 10.08
C LEU A 86 6.05 1.64 10.80
N PRO A 87 5.71 1.44 12.08
CA PRO A 87 4.96 2.41 12.88
C PRO A 87 5.89 3.54 13.33
N ILE A 88 6.44 4.29 12.38
CA ILE A 88 7.29 5.45 12.60
C ILE A 88 6.66 6.59 11.79
N ASP A 89 6.16 7.62 12.48
CA ASP A 89 5.71 8.84 11.84
C ASP A 89 6.89 9.49 11.09
N ARG A 90 6.68 9.88 9.83
CA ARG A 90 7.70 10.58 9.01
C ARG A 90 8.13 11.93 9.63
N ASP A 91 7.42 12.40 10.66
CA ASP A 91 7.74 13.61 11.45
C ASP A 91 8.77 13.40 12.55
N LEU A 92 9.28 12.19 12.76
CA LEU A 92 10.54 12.04 13.48
C LEU A 92 11.64 12.63 12.60
N GLN A 93 11.97 13.90 12.87
CA GLN A 93 13.15 14.60 12.39
C GLN A 93 14.41 13.76 12.65
N LEU A 94 14.70 12.84 11.74
CA LEU A 94 15.92 12.03 11.72
C LEU A 94 17.18 12.90 11.47
N SER A 95 17.00 14.20 11.23
CA SER A 95 18.07 15.20 11.15
C SER A 95 18.75 15.50 12.50
N SER A 96 18.23 15.01 13.63
CA SER A 96 18.77 15.30 14.96
C SER A 96 19.61 14.18 15.61
N ILE A 97 19.76 13.02 14.96
CA ILE A 97 20.49 11.86 15.56
C ILE A 97 21.66 11.37 14.68
N ALA A 98 22.10 12.13 13.68
CA ALA A 98 23.36 11.84 13.02
C ALA A 98 24.53 12.40 13.86
N PRO A 99 25.38 11.58 14.52
CA PRO A 99 26.68 12.08 14.94
C PRO A 99 27.41 12.57 13.69
N ARG A 100 27.92 13.81 13.75
CA ARG A 100 28.65 14.44 12.64
C ARG A 100 29.72 13.47 12.11
N GLY A 101 29.60 13.03 10.86
CA GLY A 101 30.71 12.40 10.13
C GLY A 101 30.49 11.05 9.45
N SER A 102 29.28 10.69 8.97
CA SER A 102 29.15 9.51 8.09
C SER A 102 28.45 9.86 6.78
N GLU A 103 29.14 9.58 5.67
CA GLU A 103 28.73 9.77 4.27
C GLU A 103 27.55 8.87 3.87
N HIS A 104 26.32 9.19 4.26
CA HIS A 104 25.17 8.43 3.78
C HIS A 104 24.06 9.36 3.29
N HIS A 105 23.65 9.13 2.04
CA HIS A 105 22.56 9.82 1.36
C HIS A 105 21.25 9.05 1.58
N ILE A 106 20.17 9.75 1.94
CA ILE A 106 18.83 9.17 2.08
C ILE A 106 17.99 9.67 0.91
N GLU A 107 17.55 8.77 0.04
CA GLU A 107 16.57 9.07 -1.01
C GLU A 107 15.14 8.86 -0.48
N GLY A 108 14.26 9.80 -0.80
CA GLY A 108 12.89 9.91 -0.29
C GLY A 108 11.79 9.43 -1.23
#